data_AF-A0A7W8VE38-F1
#
_entry.id   AF-A0A7W8VE38-F1
#
_cell.length_a   1.000
_cell.length_b   1.000
_cell.length_c   1.000
_cell.angle_alpha   90.00
_cell.angle_beta   90.00
_cell.angle_gamma   90.00
#
_symmetry.space_group_name_H-M   'P 1'
#
loop_
_entity.id
_entity.type
_entity.pdbx_description
1 polymer ?
#
loop_
_entity_poly.entity_id
_entity_poly.type
_entity_poly.pdbx_seq_one_letter_code
_entity_poly.pdbx_strand_id
1 'polypeptide(L)'
;MDDIAEIERRAREGDARSAYRLGLAYNRRKDFDQAELWLAQAAHLGEREAGLNLGRVLLGRKKAAEAEGWFRWAADAGDPWGMIELARVCRNAGRPDEAEPHLRAAFDAGEPMGAHLLGSLCREQGRPEEAERWYRAAVGEWHTDSLLDLGRLAEESGRPEEAEAFYRWAAGAGVAGAEWRLGNLLLGRPGRQDEGVERLRTAAEGGDMKAALVLAKAGEDRWPEESEAWYRRAAEAKVPGAALELGRFLTARGRFAEAEPWARTAADAGSAKALFLLGGLLAEKLGRPDEGEEAYRGAAEAGFPGAMRRYAMCRDKRGDQEGAIRLMHTALEQGDEQAALYLATFHSEAGRLDEAERWYRHAAGRGVPRAKRFYGRLLHARGRLDEAEQQLRAAAADGDREAEPYLRRLLEDLERTRGQQVQEQPRQQRPRGWKGWMRKG
;
A
#
# COMPACT_ATOMS: atom_id res chain seq x y z
N MET A 1 -32.72 -4.12 43.02
CA MET A 1 -31.73 -5.06 42.49
C MET A 1 -32.05 -6.38 43.14
N ASP A 2 -32.60 -7.34 42.38
CA ASP A 2 -32.79 -8.69 42.91
C ASP A 2 -31.42 -9.22 43.36
N ASP A 3 -31.36 -9.74 44.58
CA ASP A 3 -30.16 -10.33 45.17
C ASP A 3 -29.68 -11.46 44.25
N ILE A 4 -28.38 -11.48 43.90
CA ILE A 4 -27.81 -12.56 43.07
C ILE A 4 -28.07 -13.92 43.73
N ALA A 5 -28.08 -13.98 45.06
CA ALA A 5 -28.42 -15.20 45.79
C ALA A 5 -29.87 -15.65 45.55
N GLU A 6 -30.82 -14.72 45.42
CA GLU A 6 -32.22 -15.02 45.13
C GLU A 6 -32.41 -15.43 43.65
N ILE A 7 -31.69 -14.80 42.72
CA ILE A 7 -31.66 -15.20 41.30
C ILE A 7 -31.07 -16.61 41.17
N GLU A 8 -29.97 -16.91 41.87
CA GLU A 8 -29.37 -18.24 41.89
C GLU A 8 -30.32 -19.30 42.44
N ARG A 9 -31.01 -18.99 43.54
CA ARG A 9 -32.00 -19.89 44.13
C ARG A 9 -33.10 -20.24 43.13
N ARG A 10 -33.72 -19.21 42.52
CA ARG A 10 -34.79 -19.40 41.52
C ARG A 10 -34.31 -20.12 40.26
N ALA A 11 -33.09 -19.83 39.81
CA ALA A 11 -32.47 -20.53 38.68
C ALA A 11 -32.28 -22.03 38.97
N ARG A 12 -31.84 -22.39 40.19
CA ARG A 12 -31.74 -23.79 40.64
C ARG A 12 -33.11 -24.46 40.79
N GLU A 13 -34.14 -23.69 41.13
CA GLU A 13 -35.54 -24.13 41.21
C GLU A 13 -36.21 -24.30 39.83
N GLY A 14 -35.50 -24.00 38.73
CA GLY A 14 -35.99 -24.22 37.35
C GLY A 14 -36.65 -23.01 36.71
N ASP A 15 -36.47 -21.80 37.25
CA ASP A 15 -36.95 -20.57 36.61
C ASP A 15 -36.07 -20.17 35.42
N ALA A 16 -36.63 -20.25 34.21
CA ALA A 16 -35.94 -20.00 32.95
C ALA A 16 -35.31 -18.59 32.88
N ARG A 17 -36.05 -17.57 33.34
CA ARG A 17 -35.62 -16.17 33.30
C ARG A 17 -34.49 -15.88 34.29
N SER A 18 -34.52 -16.50 35.47
CA SER A 18 -33.44 -16.38 36.47
C SER A 18 -32.17 -17.10 36.01
N ALA A 19 -32.28 -18.30 35.43
CA ALA A 19 -31.15 -19.00 34.81
C ALA A 19 -30.52 -18.15 33.69
N TYR A 20 -31.34 -17.52 32.85
CA TYR A 20 -30.86 -16.63 31.79
C TYR A 20 -30.13 -15.39 32.35
N ARG A 21 -30.73 -14.70 33.33
CA ARG A 21 -30.11 -13.54 33.99
C ARG A 21 -28.78 -13.89 34.64
N LEU A 22 -28.70 -15.06 35.26
CA LEU A 22 -27.49 -15.57 35.89
C LEU A 22 -26.41 -15.87 34.85
N GLY A 23 -26.77 -16.51 33.74
CA GLY A 23 -25.88 -16.74 32.60
C GLY A 23 -25.30 -15.44 32.02
N LEU A 24 -26.12 -14.40 31.84
CA LEU A 24 -25.63 -13.08 31.42
C LEU A 24 -24.72 -12.42 32.45
N ALA A 25 -24.98 -12.61 33.75
CA ALA A 25 -24.14 -12.07 34.82
C ALA A 25 -22.75 -12.72 34.83
N TYR A 26 -22.67 -14.04 34.67
CA TYR A 26 -21.40 -14.75 34.54
C TYR A 26 -20.65 -14.40 33.26
N ASN A 27 -21.36 -14.23 32.14
CA ASN A 27 -20.76 -13.78 30.89
C ASN A 27 -20.09 -12.40 31.05
N ARG A 28 -20.74 -11.45 31.73
CA ARG A 28 -20.13 -10.13 32.04
C ARG A 28 -18.88 -10.25 32.92
N ARG A 29 -18.82 -11.26 33.79
CA ARG A 29 -17.65 -11.58 34.63
C ARG A 29 -16.58 -12.39 33.89
N LYS A 30 -16.82 -12.74 32.62
CA LYS A 30 -15.96 -13.63 31.79
C LYS A 30 -15.80 -15.04 32.37
N ASP A 31 -16.73 -15.46 33.23
CA ASP A 31 -16.84 -16.84 33.69
C ASP A 31 -17.67 -17.60 32.65
N PHE A 32 -17.00 -18.02 31.58
CA PHE A 32 -17.66 -18.66 30.44
C PHE A 32 -18.17 -20.07 30.78
N ASP A 33 -17.58 -20.74 31.78
CA ASP A 33 -18.05 -22.05 32.25
C ASP A 33 -19.44 -21.93 32.89
N GLN A 34 -19.59 -21.00 33.83
CA GLN A 34 -20.89 -20.75 34.44
C GLN A 34 -21.88 -20.13 33.44
N ALA A 35 -21.43 -19.21 32.58
CA ALA A 35 -22.30 -18.62 31.58
C ALA A 35 -22.88 -19.67 30.63
N GLU A 36 -22.06 -20.59 30.12
CA GLU A 36 -22.48 -21.69 29.26
C GLU A 36 -23.50 -22.59 29.97
N LEU A 37 -23.23 -23.00 31.20
CA LEU A 37 -24.12 -23.84 32.01
C LEU A 37 -25.50 -23.20 32.18
N TRP A 38 -25.54 -21.95 32.66
CA TRP A 38 -26.80 -21.28 33.00
C TRP A 38 -27.59 -20.86 31.77
N LEU A 39 -26.92 -20.48 30.68
CA LEU A 39 -27.59 -20.18 29.41
C LEU A 39 -28.12 -21.46 28.74
N ALA A 40 -27.40 -22.58 28.81
CA ALA A 40 -27.90 -23.87 28.32
C ALA A 40 -29.12 -24.32 29.12
N GLN A 41 -29.09 -24.20 30.44
CA GLN A 41 -30.25 -24.49 31.28
C GLN A 41 -31.44 -23.58 30.93
N ALA A 42 -31.22 -22.28 30.77
CA ALA A 42 -32.29 -21.36 30.36
C ALA A 42 -32.90 -21.72 29.01
N ALA A 43 -32.07 -22.09 28.03
CA ALA A 43 -32.53 -22.53 26.71
C ALA A 43 -33.35 -23.82 26.80
N HIS A 44 -32.91 -24.81 27.59
CA HIS A 44 -33.67 -26.04 27.84
C HIS A 44 -35.01 -25.80 28.54
N LEU A 45 -35.11 -24.75 29.35
CA LEU A 45 -36.34 -24.32 30.01
C LEU A 45 -37.25 -23.46 29.11
N GLY A 46 -36.85 -23.22 27.85
CA GLY A 46 -37.66 -22.51 26.86
C GLY A 46 -37.43 -21.00 26.77
N GLU A 47 -36.40 -20.46 27.43
CA GLU A 47 -36.03 -19.04 27.27
C GLU A 47 -35.46 -18.79 25.86
N ARG A 48 -36.24 -18.11 25.02
CA ARG A 48 -35.90 -17.88 23.60
C ARG A 48 -34.60 -17.08 23.40
N GLU A 49 -34.33 -16.11 24.27
CA GLU A 49 -33.13 -15.25 24.19
C GLU A 49 -31.83 -16.01 24.60
N ALA A 50 -31.95 -17.18 25.22
CA ALA A 50 -30.81 -17.91 25.75
C ALA A 50 -29.94 -18.52 24.64
N GLY A 51 -30.54 -19.00 23.56
CA GLY A 51 -29.82 -19.64 22.44
C GLY A 51 -28.82 -18.70 21.75
N LEU A 52 -29.23 -17.46 21.43
CA LEU A 52 -28.35 -16.43 20.86
C LEU A 52 -27.16 -16.13 21.78
N ASN A 53 -27.42 -15.93 23.07
CA ASN A 53 -26.38 -15.57 24.03
C ASN A 53 -25.44 -16.75 24.32
N LEU A 54 -25.97 -17.98 24.36
CA LEU A 54 -25.18 -19.19 24.50
C LEU A 54 -24.25 -19.38 23.30
N GLY A 55 -24.75 -19.21 22.08
CA GLY A 55 -23.93 -19.23 20.87
C GLY A 55 -22.77 -18.23 20.92
N ARG A 56 -23.02 -16.99 21.39
CA ARG A 56 -21.97 -15.97 21.59
C ARG A 56 -20.93 -16.37 22.63
N VAL A 57 -21.35 -16.96 23.76
CA VAL A 57 -20.42 -17.50 24.76
C VAL A 57 -19.55 -18.61 24.17
N LEU A 58 -20.14 -19.53 23.41
CA LEU A 58 -19.44 -20.63 22.75
C LEU A 58 -18.43 -20.12 21.69
N LEU A 59 -18.76 -19.06 20.95
CA LEU A 59 -17.80 -18.41 20.05
C LEU A 59 -16.60 -17.84 20.82
N GLY A 60 -16.83 -17.18 21.97
CA GLY A 60 -15.75 -16.71 22.85
C GLY A 60 -14.83 -17.86 23.33
N ARG A 61 -15.38 -19.07 23.44
CA ARG A 61 -14.66 -20.30 23.77
C ARG A 61 -14.09 -21.06 22.57
N LYS A 62 -14.17 -20.49 21.35
CA LYS A 62 -13.73 -21.12 20.10
C LYS A 62 -14.48 -22.41 19.75
N LYS A 63 -15.68 -22.61 20.28
CA LYS A 63 -16.57 -23.74 19.98
C LYS A 63 -17.56 -23.39 18.86
N ALA A 64 -17.04 -23.08 17.67
CA ALA A 64 -17.85 -22.55 16.58
C ALA A 64 -18.95 -23.50 16.08
N ALA A 65 -18.68 -24.81 16.05
CA ALA A 65 -19.66 -25.81 15.62
C ALA A 65 -20.85 -25.93 16.59
N GLU A 66 -20.58 -25.91 17.91
CA GLU A 66 -21.64 -25.89 18.93
C GLU A 66 -22.43 -24.57 18.85
N ALA A 67 -21.74 -23.44 18.67
CA ALA A 67 -22.38 -22.13 18.53
C ALA A 67 -23.32 -22.08 17.31
N GLU A 68 -22.92 -22.66 16.18
CA GLU A 68 -23.75 -22.75 14.97
C GLU A 68 -25.10 -23.43 15.24
N GLY A 69 -25.10 -24.53 16.01
CA GLY A 69 -26.33 -25.22 16.39
C GLY A 69 -27.28 -24.33 17.21
N TRP A 70 -26.74 -23.54 18.14
CA TRP A 70 -27.54 -22.62 18.95
C TRP A 70 -28.02 -21.39 18.18
N PHE A 71 -27.23 -20.86 17.25
CA PHE A 71 -27.69 -19.80 16.34
C PHE A 71 -28.77 -20.30 15.39
N ARG A 72 -28.65 -21.54 14.89
CA ARG A 72 -29.71 -22.19 14.10
C ARG A 72 -30.99 -22.34 14.91
N TRP A 73 -30.89 -22.80 16.15
CA TRP A 73 -32.05 -22.87 17.04
C TRP A 73 -32.72 -21.50 17.25
N ALA A 74 -31.95 -20.43 17.45
CA ALA A 74 -32.48 -19.07 17.58
C ALA A 74 -33.10 -18.56 16.25
N ALA A 75 -32.44 -18.82 15.12
CA ALA A 75 -32.93 -18.46 13.79
C ALA A 75 -34.26 -19.18 13.45
N ASP A 76 -34.36 -20.47 13.75
CA ASP A 76 -35.58 -21.27 13.57
C ASP A 76 -36.74 -20.77 14.46
N ALA A 77 -36.41 -20.15 15.59
CA ALA A 77 -37.37 -19.48 16.47
C ALA A 77 -37.78 -18.07 15.98
N GLY A 78 -37.23 -17.61 14.84
CA GLY A 78 -37.54 -16.31 14.24
C GLY A 78 -36.73 -15.13 14.79
N ASP A 79 -35.64 -15.38 15.53
CA ASP A 79 -34.77 -14.31 16.04
C ASP A 79 -33.87 -13.74 14.92
N PRO A 80 -34.03 -12.47 14.50
CA PRO A 80 -33.21 -11.87 13.45
C PRO A 80 -31.73 -11.83 13.81
N TRP A 81 -31.39 -11.68 15.10
CA TRP A 81 -30.00 -11.70 15.55
C TRP A 81 -29.43 -13.12 15.53
N GLY A 82 -30.24 -14.14 15.81
CA GLY A 82 -29.88 -15.54 15.61
C GLY A 82 -29.53 -15.84 14.15
N MET A 83 -30.35 -15.34 13.22
CA MET A 83 -30.11 -15.45 11.77
C MET A 83 -28.82 -14.74 11.34
N ILE A 84 -28.56 -13.52 11.84
CA ILE A 84 -27.32 -12.77 11.56
C ILE A 84 -26.08 -13.51 12.07
N GLU A 85 -26.09 -13.99 13.31
CA GLU A 85 -24.93 -14.68 13.87
C GLU A 85 -24.69 -16.03 13.18
N LEU A 86 -25.75 -16.75 12.82
CA LEU A 86 -25.65 -17.96 12.01
C LEU A 86 -24.99 -17.68 10.66
N ALA A 87 -25.43 -16.62 9.97
CA ALA A 87 -24.83 -16.20 8.71
C ALA A 87 -23.35 -15.83 8.85
N ARG A 88 -22.97 -15.13 9.93
CA ARG A 88 -21.56 -14.79 10.20
C ARG A 88 -20.72 -16.05 10.42
N VAL A 89 -21.23 -17.04 11.14
CA VAL A 89 -20.55 -18.33 11.33
C VAL A 89 -20.40 -19.08 10.00
N CYS A 90 -21.45 -19.12 9.17
CA CYS A 90 -21.39 -19.75 7.84
C CYS A 90 -20.37 -19.06 6.93
N ARG A 91 -20.39 -17.72 6.87
CA ARG A 91 -19.42 -16.92 6.12
C ARG A 91 -17.97 -17.17 6.57
N ASN A 92 -17.72 -17.16 7.88
CA ASN A 92 -16.38 -17.42 8.44
C ASN A 92 -15.91 -18.87 8.20
N ALA A 93 -16.84 -19.81 8.06
CA ALA A 93 -16.56 -21.19 7.68
C ALA A 93 -16.36 -21.37 6.16
N GLY A 94 -16.36 -20.30 5.37
CA GLY A 94 -16.23 -20.35 3.92
C GLY A 94 -17.47 -20.86 3.19
N ARG A 95 -18.66 -20.75 3.82
CA ARG A 95 -19.97 -21.16 3.26
C ARG A 95 -20.86 -19.92 3.04
N PRO A 96 -20.51 -19.03 2.09
CA PRO A 96 -21.27 -17.80 1.87
C PRO A 96 -22.68 -18.07 1.32
N ASP A 97 -22.88 -19.15 0.57
CA ASP A 97 -24.19 -19.53 0.01
C ASP A 97 -25.18 -19.93 1.11
N GLU A 98 -24.70 -20.51 2.21
CA GLU A 98 -25.52 -20.80 3.40
C GLU A 98 -25.82 -19.53 4.22
N ALA A 99 -24.94 -18.52 4.16
CA ALA A 99 -25.11 -17.27 4.90
C ALA A 99 -26.19 -16.35 4.30
N GLU A 100 -26.27 -16.27 2.97
CA GLU A 100 -27.18 -15.40 2.23
C GLU A 100 -28.67 -15.55 2.64
N PRO A 101 -29.28 -16.76 2.67
CA PRO A 101 -30.69 -16.91 3.03
C PRO A 101 -30.99 -16.47 4.47
N HIS A 102 -30.04 -16.67 5.39
CA HIS A 102 -30.21 -16.25 6.78
C HIS A 102 -30.17 -14.72 6.93
N LEU A 103 -29.27 -14.02 6.23
CA LEU A 103 -29.27 -12.55 6.26
C LEU A 103 -30.51 -11.95 5.61
N ARG A 104 -31.02 -12.59 4.55
CA ARG A 104 -32.29 -12.20 3.92
C ARG A 104 -33.47 -12.37 4.87
N ALA A 105 -33.56 -13.53 5.54
CA ALA A 105 -34.58 -13.76 6.55
C ALA A 105 -34.51 -12.76 7.71
N ALA A 106 -33.30 -12.36 8.14
CA ALA A 106 -33.13 -11.33 9.16
C ALA A 106 -33.68 -9.97 8.71
N PHE A 107 -33.39 -9.57 7.46
CA PHE A 107 -33.93 -8.34 6.89
C PHE A 107 -35.45 -8.39 6.72
N ASP A 108 -35.99 -9.51 6.21
CA ASP A 108 -37.43 -9.72 6.07
C ASP A 108 -38.16 -9.71 7.43
N ALA A 109 -37.44 -10.05 8.52
CA ALA A 109 -37.91 -9.95 9.90
C ALA A 109 -37.75 -8.54 10.52
N GLY A 110 -37.35 -7.54 9.72
CA GLY A 110 -37.28 -6.14 10.12
C GLY A 110 -35.95 -5.70 10.72
N GLU A 111 -34.86 -6.48 10.57
CA GLU A 111 -33.53 -6.10 11.04
C GLU A 111 -32.66 -5.58 9.87
N PRO A 112 -32.45 -4.24 9.75
CA PRO A 112 -31.73 -3.63 8.63
C PRO A 112 -30.28 -4.08 8.48
N MET A 113 -29.65 -4.52 9.57
CA MET A 113 -28.31 -5.10 9.57
C MET A 113 -28.22 -6.32 8.63
N GLY A 114 -29.31 -7.07 8.45
CA GLY A 114 -29.37 -8.18 7.49
C GLY A 114 -29.06 -7.73 6.07
N ALA A 115 -29.68 -6.64 5.61
CA ALA A 115 -29.41 -6.05 4.29
C ALA A 115 -28.00 -5.46 4.19
N HIS A 116 -27.49 -4.80 5.24
CA HIS A 116 -26.10 -4.30 5.25
C HIS A 116 -25.08 -5.44 5.05
N LEU A 117 -25.27 -6.54 5.78
CA LEU A 117 -24.38 -7.71 5.69
C LEU A 117 -24.54 -8.45 4.37
N LEU A 118 -25.75 -8.51 3.79
CA LEU A 118 -25.95 -9.01 2.42
C LEU A 118 -25.19 -8.19 1.40
N GLY A 119 -25.21 -6.85 1.53
CA GLY A 119 -24.44 -5.96 0.68
C GLY A 119 -22.95 -6.28 0.73
N SER A 120 -22.42 -6.48 1.94
CA SER A 120 -21.01 -6.83 2.16
C SER A 120 -20.65 -8.20 1.60
N LEU A 121 -21.53 -9.19 1.76
CA LEU A 121 -21.35 -10.54 1.22
C LEU A 121 -21.35 -10.53 -0.32
N CYS A 122 -22.29 -9.80 -0.94
CA CYS A 122 -22.35 -9.66 -2.40
C CYS A 122 -21.10 -8.97 -2.96
N ARG A 123 -20.59 -7.91 -2.30
CA ARG A 123 -19.36 -7.24 -2.71
C ARG A 123 -18.16 -8.18 -2.68
N GLU A 124 -18.03 -8.99 -1.63
CA GLU A 124 -16.95 -9.98 -1.49
C GLU A 124 -17.01 -11.08 -2.56
N GLN A 125 -18.20 -11.43 -3.03
CA GLN A 125 -18.40 -12.37 -4.13
C GLN A 125 -18.24 -11.73 -5.52
N GLY A 126 -17.93 -10.44 -5.61
CA GLY A 126 -17.82 -9.73 -6.89
C GLY A 126 -19.17 -9.46 -7.58
N ARG A 127 -20.26 -9.32 -6.80
CA ARG A 127 -21.62 -8.95 -7.26
C ARG A 127 -21.95 -7.49 -6.86
N PRO A 128 -21.31 -6.47 -7.46
CA PRO A 128 -21.44 -5.08 -7.01
C PRO A 128 -22.86 -4.52 -7.18
N GLU A 129 -23.59 -4.88 -8.23
CA GLU A 129 -24.95 -4.38 -8.46
C GLU A 129 -25.92 -4.87 -7.37
N GLU A 130 -25.76 -6.11 -6.94
CA GLU A 130 -26.56 -6.68 -5.85
C GLU A 130 -26.14 -6.12 -4.51
N ALA A 131 -24.85 -5.91 -4.29
CA ALA A 131 -24.34 -5.24 -3.11
C ALA A 131 -24.98 -3.85 -2.94
N GLU A 132 -25.03 -3.08 -4.02
CA GLU A 132 -25.62 -1.74 -4.04
C GLU A 132 -27.12 -1.75 -3.71
N ARG A 133 -27.87 -2.73 -4.25
CA ARG A 133 -29.30 -2.89 -3.94
C ARG A 133 -29.52 -3.14 -2.46
N TRP A 134 -28.75 -4.05 -1.87
CA TRP A 134 -28.87 -4.40 -0.45
C TRP A 134 -28.44 -3.25 0.47
N TYR A 135 -27.34 -2.57 0.16
CA TYR A 135 -26.96 -1.39 0.94
C TYR A 135 -28.02 -0.28 0.85
N ARG A 136 -28.63 -0.03 -0.33
CA ARG A 136 -29.74 0.92 -0.45
C ARG A 136 -30.96 0.50 0.37
N ALA A 137 -31.29 -0.80 0.39
CA ALA A 137 -32.38 -1.32 1.22
C ALA A 137 -32.12 -1.05 2.71
N ALA A 138 -30.89 -1.30 3.19
CA ALA A 138 -30.50 -0.99 4.56
C ALA A 138 -30.60 0.51 4.89
N VAL A 139 -30.15 1.39 3.98
CA VAL A 139 -30.30 2.86 4.14
C VAL A 139 -31.77 3.28 4.18
N GLY A 140 -32.64 2.63 3.39
CA GLY A 140 -34.09 2.88 3.41
C GLY A 140 -34.72 2.62 4.78
N GLU A 141 -34.16 1.68 5.54
CA GLU A 141 -34.53 1.37 6.93
C GLU A 141 -33.67 2.14 7.96
N TRP A 142 -33.10 3.29 7.57
CA TRP A 142 -32.29 4.19 8.42
C TRP A 142 -30.98 3.59 8.96
N HIS A 143 -30.48 2.51 8.36
CA HIS A 143 -29.16 1.97 8.68
C HIS A 143 -28.06 2.70 7.91
N THR A 144 -27.68 3.88 8.43
CA THR A 144 -26.81 4.87 7.76
C THR A 144 -25.36 4.42 7.58
N ASP A 145 -24.88 3.40 8.30
CA ASP A 145 -23.53 2.84 8.10
C ASP A 145 -23.33 2.31 6.67
N SER A 146 -24.40 1.84 6.02
CA SER A 146 -24.38 1.41 4.62
C SER A 146 -24.07 2.54 3.63
N LEU A 147 -24.21 3.82 4.01
CA LEU A 147 -23.83 4.95 3.16
C LEU A 147 -22.32 4.98 2.90
N LEU A 148 -21.51 4.63 3.91
CA LEU A 148 -20.06 4.57 3.75
C LEU A 148 -19.64 3.44 2.79
N ASP A 149 -20.35 2.31 2.85
CA ASP A 149 -20.14 1.18 1.94
C ASP A 149 -20.63 1.45 0.52
N LEU A 150 -21.75 2.15 0.34
CA LEU A 150 -22.20 2.64 -0.96
C LEU A 150 -21.19 3.58 -1.60
N GLY A 151 -20.62 4.50 -0.81
CA GLY A 151 -19.57 5.40 -1.31
C GLY A 151 -18.33 4.64 -1.77
N ARG A 152 -17.88 3.64 -1.00
CA ARG A 152 -16.75 2.77 -1.37
C ARG A 152 -17.02 2.00 -2.66
N LEU A 153 -18.20 1.39 -2.75
CA LEU A 153 -18.61 0.60 -3.90
C LEU A 153 -18.67 1.47 -5.16
N ALA A 154 -19.15 2.71 -5.04
CA ALA A 154 -19.16 3.68 -6.12
C ALA A 154 -17.73 4.08 -6.56
N GLU A 155 -16.79 4.28 -5.63
CA GLU A 155 -15.37 4.51 -5.97
C GLU A 155 -14.75 3.31 -6.71
N GLU A 156 -14.95 2.09 -6.20
CA GLU A 156 -14.47 0.85 -6.80
C GLU A 156 -15.05 0.64 -8.21
N SER A 157 -16.27 1.11 -8.44
CA SER A 157 -16.96 1.08 -9.74
C SER A 157 -16.59 2.25 -10.67
N GLY A 158 -15.68 3.14 -10.27
CA GLY A 158 -15.30 4.31 -11.08
C GLY A 158 -16.40 5.37 -11.23
N ARG A 159 -17.31 5.48 -10.24
CA ARG A 159 -18.40 6.47 -10.18
C ARG A 159 -18.15 7.50 -9.06
N PRO A 160 -17.17 8.40 -9.22
CA PRO A 160 -16.70 9.20 -8.10
C PRO A 160 -17.70 10.31 -7.70
N GLU A 161 -18.62 10.73 -8.58
CA GLU A 161 -19.69 11.70 -8.24
C GLU A 161 -20.71 11.08 -7.28
N GLU A 162 -21.11 9.83 -7.53
CA GLU A 162 -22.00 9.07 -6.66
C GLU A 162 -21.31 8.77 -5.33
N ALA A 163 -20.03 8.40 -5.35
CA ALA A 163 -19.24 8.21 -4.14
C ALA A 163 -19.23 9.48 -3.27
N GLU A 164 -18.99 10.64 -3.88
CA GLU A 164 -18.99 11.94 -3.20
C GLU A 164 -20.36 12.22 -2.56
N ALA A 165 -21.46 11.95 -3.27
CA ALA A 165 -22.82 12.12 -2.75
C ALA A 165 -23.09 11.21 -1.53
N PHE A 166 -22.72 9.93 -1.61
CA PHE A 166 -22.87 9.00 -0.49
C PHE A 166 -22.01 9.39 0.71
N TYR A 167 -20.76 9.80 0.50
CA TYR A 167 -19.91 10.24 1.60
C TYR A 167 -20.37 11.54 2.25
N ARG A 168 -20.90 12.50 1.47
CA ARG A 168 -21.54 13.69 2.06
C ARG A 168 -22.74 13.33 2.92
N TRP A 169 -23.57 12.40 2.45
CA TRP A 169 -24.71 11.96 3.24
C TRP A 169 -24.26 11.23 4.51
N ALA A 170 -23.29 10.32 4.41
CA ALA A 170 -22.70 9.63 5.55
C ALA A 170 -22.09 10.60 6.57
N ALA A 171 -21.37 11.63 6.10
CA ALA A 171 -20.79 12.67 6.94
C ALA A 171 -21.86 13.51 7.65
N GLY A 172 -22.91 13.92 6.92
CA GLY A 172 -24.06 14.62 7.52
C GLY A 172 -24.83 13.78 8.54
N ALA A 173 -24.81 12.45 8.40
CA ALA A 173 -25.38 11.51 9.36
C ALA A 173 -24.43 11.15 10.52
N GLY A 174 -23.21 11.71 10.55
CA GLY A 174 -22.23 11.43 11.60
C GLY A 174 -21.59 10.04 11.54
N VAL A 175 -21.63 9.37 10.39
CA VAL A 175 -21.03 8.03 10.21
C VAL A 175 -19.51 8.13 10.33
N ALA A 176 -18.93 7.31 11.22
CA ALA A 176 -17.50 7.31 11.48
C ALA A 176 -16.68 7.04 10.20
N GLY A 177 -15.64 7.82 9.97
CA GLY A 177 -14.76 7.70 8.80
C GLY A 177 -15.32 8.28 7.49
N ALA A 178 -16.56 8.78 7.46
CA ALA A 178 -17.14 9.42 6.29
C ALA A 178 -16.40 10.71 5.88
N GLU A 179 -16.11 11.59 6.85
CA GLU A 179 -15.37 12.83 6.62
C GLU A 179 -13.95 12.58 6.09
N TRP A 180 -13.26 11.55 6.61
CA TRP A 180 -11.96 11.14 6.09
C TRP A 180 -12.04 10.68 4.62
N ARG A 181 -13.00 9.81 4.30
CA ARG A 181 -13.17 9.31 2.92
C ARG A 181 -13.55 10.42 1.95
N LEU A 182 -14.49 11.28 2.35
CA LEU A 182 -14.88 12.45 1.57
C LEU A 182 -13.68 13.36 1.31
N GLY A 183 -12.93 13.71 2.36
CA GLY A 183 -11.76 14.57 2.25
C GLY A 183 -10.68 13.99 1.34
N ASN A 184 -10.39 12.69 1.47
CA ASN A 184 -9.44 12.00 0.59
C ASN A 184 -9.89 11.97 -0.88
N LEU A 185 -11.18 11.73 -1.14
CA LEU A 185 -11.75 11.77 -2.49
C LEU A 185 -11.61 13.18 -3.11
N LEU A 186 -11.89 14.23 -2.33
CA LEU A 186 -11.83 15.62 -2.79
C LEU A 186 -10.38 16.09 -3.04
N LEU A 187 -9.39 15.59 -2.31
CA LEU A 187 -7.97 15.88 -2.59
C LEU A 187 -7.55 15.44 -4.00
N GLY A 188 -8.11 14.35 -4.51
CA GLY A 188 -7.85 13.85 -5.86
C GLY A 188 -8.54 14.65 -6.96
N ARG A 189 -9.47 15.56 -6.62
CA ARG A 189 -10.27 16.33 -7.57
C ARG A 189 -9.67 17.72 -7.81
N PRO A 190 -9.33 18.09 -9.06
CA PRO A 190 -8.84 19.42 -9.38
C PRO A 190 -9.82 20.52 -8.92
N GLY A 191 -9.28 21.55 -8.25
CA GLY A 191 -10.08 22.68 -7.75
C GLY A 191 -10.91 22.41 -6.49
N ARG A 192 -10.85 21.20 -5.90
CA ARG A 192 -11.57 20.84 -4.67
C ARG A 192 -10.64 20.46 -3.51
N GLN A 193 -9.34 20.66 -3.68
CA GLN A 193 -8.31 20.29 -2.71
C GLN A 193 -8.51 20.99 -1.36
N ASP A 194 -8.85 22.27 -1.36
CA ASP A 194 -9.02 23.04 -0.12
C ASP A 194 -10.23 22.54 0.69
N GLU A 195 -11.34 22.21 0.03
CA GLU A 195 -12.47 21.54 0.69
C GLU A 195 -12.04 20.18 1.25
N GLY A 196 -11.26 19.41 0.48
CA GLY A 196 -10.72 18.13 0.96
C GLY A 196 -9.87 18.26 2.22
N VAL A 197 -9.02 19.29 2.28
CA VAL A 197 -8.20 19.61 3.45
C VAL A 197 -9.07 19.97 4.65
N GLU A 198 -10.08 20.83 4.49
CA GLU A 198 -10.98 21.20 5.60
C GLU A 198 -11.75 20.01 6.18
N ARG A 199 -12.22 19.09 5.31
CA ARG A 199 -12.89 17.85 5.71
C ARG A 199 -11.95 16.95 6.49
N LEU A 200 -10.72 16.78 6.01
CA LEU A 200 -9.69 16.00 6.71
C LEU A 200 -9.29 16.62 8.04
N ARG A 201 -9.18 17.95 8.13
CA ARG A 201 -8.89 18.67 9.38
C ARG A 201 -9.99 18.44 10.41
N THR A 202 -11.25 18.60 10.01
CA THR A 202 -12.42 18.32 10.86
C THR A 202 -12.39 16.89 11.39
N ALA A 203 -12.12 15.91 10.52
CA ALA A 203 -12.02 14.50 10.92
C ALA A 203 -10.83 14.23 11.87
N ALA A 204 -9.66 14.81 11.58
CA ALA A 204 -8.46 14.66 12.40
C ALA A 204 -8.61 15.27 13.79
N GLU A 205 -9.23 16.45 13.89
CA GLU A 205 -9.60 17.10 15.14
C GLU A 205 -10.64 16.29 15.92
N GLY A 206 -11.58 15.65 15.23
CA GLY A 206 -12.52 14.69 15.79
C GLY A 206 -11.90 13.36 16.25
N GLY A 207 -10.59 13.17 16.09
CA GLY A 207 -9.85 12.00 16.55
C GLY A 207 -9.59 10.92 15.49
N ASP A 208 -9.98 11.14 14.23
CA ASP A 208 -9.66 10.22 13.14
C ASP A 208 -8.17 10.34 12.74
N MET A 209 -7.34 9.46 13.27
CA MET A 209 -5.90 9.47 13.00
C MET A 209 -5.55 9.03 11.57
N LYS A 210 -6.47 8.39 10.83
CA LYS A 210 -6.27 8.15 9.39
C LYS A 210 -6.44 9.46 8.63
N ALA A 211 -7.42 10.29 9.01
CA ALA A 211 -7.54 11.64 8.46
C ALA A 211 -6.31 12.49 8.76
N ALA A 212 -5.79 12.44 9.99
CA ALA A 212 -4.56 13.14 10.35
C ALA A 212 -3.38 12.75 9.45
N LEU A 213 -3.20 11.46 9.16
CA LEU A 213 -2.14 10.99 8.26
C LEU A 213 -2.29 11.55 6.83
N VAL A 214 -3.51 11.53 6.28
CA VAL A 214 -3.76 12.05 4.92
C VAL A 214 -3.61 13.58 4.87
N LEU A 215 -4.09 14.28 5.89
CA LEU A 215 -3.94 15.73 6.05
C LEU A 215 -2.46 16.14 6.10
N ALA A 216 -1.66 15.43 6.89
CA ALA A 216 -0.23 15.66 7.00
C ALA A 216 0.47 15.51 5.64
N LYS A 217 0.12 14.47 4.89
CA LYS A 217 0.68 14.23 3.55
C LYS A 217 0.28 15.30 2.53
N ALA A 218 -0.98 15.77 2.57
CA ALA A 218 -1.44 16.82 1.69
C ALA A 218 -0.78 18.19 1.98
N GLY A 219 -0.32 18.35 3.22
CA GLY A 219 0.23 19.59 3.75
C GLY A 219 1.74 19.76 3.68
N GLU A 220 2.49 18.73 3.26
CA GLU A 220 3.95 18.70 3.48
C GLU A 220 4.70 19.93 2.96
N ASP A 221 4.25 20.46 1.82
CA ASP A 221 4.83 21.64 1.18
C ASP A 221 4.14 22.95 1.58
N ARG A 222 2.87 22.90 1.99
CA ARG A 222 2.04 24.10 2.23
C ARG A 222 2.07 24.55 3.69
N TRP A 223 2.08 23.61 4.63
CA TRP A 223 2.07 23.83 6.08
C TRP A 223 2.91 22.75 6.78
N PRO A 224 4.25 22.83 6.67
CA PRO A 224 5.13 21.77 7.13
C PRO A 224 5.07 21.54 8.64
N GLU A 225 4.91 22.58 9.45
CA GLU A 225 4.83 22.46 10.91
C GLU A 225 3.55 21.76 11.35
N GLU A 226 2.41 22.11 10.76
CA GLU A 226 1.12 21.44 11.01
C GLU A 226 1.19 19.98 10.54
N SER A 227 1.80 19.73 9.38
CA SER A 227 1.96 18.38 8.83
C SER A 227 2.78 17.48 9.75
N GLU A 228 3.88 17.99 10.30
CA GLU A 228 4.68 17.23 11.26
C GLU A 228 3.89 16.90 12.53
N ALA A 229 3.14 17.86 13.06
CA ALA A 229 2.31 17.64 14.25
C ALA A 229 1.28 16.52 14.02
N TRP A 230 0.62 16.52 12.86
CA TRP A 230 -0.32 15.46 12.50
C TRP A 230 0.36 14.12 12.25
N TYR A 231 1.51 14.10 11.59
CA TYR A 231 2.31 12.88 11.41
C TYR A 231 2.70 12.26 12.75
N ARG A 232 3.17 13.06 13.71
CA ARG A 232 3.52 12.61 15.07
C ARG A 232 2.32 11.98 15.76
N ARG A 233 1.18 12.67 15.79
CA ARG A 233 -0.06 12.15 16.41
C ARG A 233 -0.50 10.83 15.76
N ALA A 234 -0.46 10.74 14.43
CA ALA A 234 -0.82 9.51 13.72
C ALA A 234 0.17 8.36 14.00
N ALA A 235 1.48 8.66 14.09
CA ALA A 235 2.51 7.67 14.40
C ALA A 235 2.43 7.18 15.85
N GLU A 236 2.18 8.07 16.81
CA GLU A 236 1.94 7.76 18.22
C GLU A 236 0.68 6.91 18.42
N ALA A 237 -0.38 7.20 17.66
CA ALA A 237 -1.58 6.38 17.58
C ALA A 237 -1.39 5.04 16.84
N LYS A 238 -0.17 4.75 16.37
CA LYS A 238 0.20 3.52 15.63
C LYS A 238 -0.64 3.30 14.37
N VAL A 239 -1.05 4.37 13.70
CA VAL A 239 -1.70 4.26 12.39
C VAL A 239 -0.73 3.59 11.42
N PRO A 240 -1.13 2.51 10.72
CA PRO A 240 -0.27 1.82 9.77
C PRO A 240 0.34 2.77 8.75
N GLY A 241 1.66 2.73 8.60
CA GLY A 241 2.40 3.59 7.68
C GLY A 241 2.78 4.98 8.21
N ALA A 242 2.13 5.48 9.27
CA ALA A 242 2.39 6.85 9.76
C ALA A 242 3.82 7.07 10.23
N ALA A 243 4.41 6.11 10.96
CA ALA A 243 5.81 6.19 11.39
C ALA A 243 6.80 6.20 10.20
N LEU A 244 6.49 5.49 9.11
CA LEU A 244 7.30 5.52 7.89
C LEU A 244 7.23 6.89 7.22
N GLU A 245 6.03 7.44 7.06
CA GLU A 245 5.86 8.75 6.40
C GLU A 245 6.46 9.89 7.25
N LEU A 246 6.33 9.85 8.59
CA LEU A 246 7.03 10.78 9.47
C LEU A 246 8.55 10.67 9.34
N GLY A 247 9.09 9.43 9.33
CA GLY A 247 10.51 9.20 9.12
C GLY A 247 11.01 9.80 7.80
N ARG A 248 10.24 9.63 6.71
CA ARG A 248 10.56 10.24 5.40
C ARG A 248 10.50 11.76 5.43
N PHE A 249 9.44 12.31 6.02
CA PHE A 249 9.21 13.73 6.15
C PHE A 249 10.37 14.43 6.90
N LEU A 250 10.85 13.83 7.98
CA LEU A 250 12.00 14.31 8.75
C LEU A 250 13.31 14.14 7.98
N THR A 251 13.49 13.02 7.29
CA THR A 251 14.67 12.75 6.46
C THR A 251 14.82 13.78 5.33
N ALA A 252 13.72 14.13 4.65
CA ALA A 252 13.71 15.12 3.58
C ALA A 252 14.15 16.51 4.06
N ARG A 253 13.95 16.82 5.36
CA ARG A 253 14.35 18.08 6.01
C ARG A 253 15.73 18.01 6.67
N GLY A 254 16.48 16.91 6.49
CA GLY A 254 17.80 16.74 7.07
C GLY A 254 17.80 16.42 8.57
N ARG A 255 16.65 16.16 9.19
CA ARG A 255 16.51 15.86 10.62
C ARG A 255 16.67 14.36 10.88
N PHE A 256 17.85 13.85 10.53
CA PHE A 256 18.13 12.41 10.49
C PHE A 256 18.04 11.73 11.86
N ALA A 257 18.55 12.38 12.92
CA ALA A 257 18.51 11.83 14.27
C ALA A 257 17.07 11.66 14.80
N GLU A 258 16.17 12.59 14.43
CA GLU A 258 14.76 12.48 14.78
C GLU A 258 14.02 11.48 13.88
N ALA A 259 14.46 11.29 12.63
CA ALA A 259 13.87 10.33 11.70
C ALA A 259 14.16 8.87 12.09
N GLU A 260 15.34 8.58 12.67
CA GLU A 260 15.78 7.22 13.03
C GLU A 260 14.76 6.44 13.90
N PRO A 261 14.29 6.94 15.06
CA PRO A 261 13.37 6.18 15.91
C PRO A 261 12.05 5.85 15.22
N TRP A 262 11.55 6.73 14.35
CA TRP A 262 10.34 6.49 13.57
C TRP A 262 10.56 5.46 12.46
N ALA A 263 11.71 5.51 11.79
CA ALA A 263 12.10 4.50 10.81
C ALA A 263 12.28 3.12 11.46
N ARG A 264 12.87 3.04 12.66
CA ARG A 264 12.97 1.80 13.45
C ARG A 264 11.59 1.27 13.83
N THR A 265 10.72 2.12 14.38
CA THR A 265 9.34 1.73 14.73
C THR A 265 8.58 1.14 13.54
N ALA A 266 8.72 1.75 12.36
CA ALA A 266 8.09 1.25 11.14
C ALA A 266 8.76 -0.04 10.61
N ALA A 267 10.07 -0.20 10.79
CA ALA A 267 10.80 -1.42 10.44
C ALA A 267 10.41 -2.60 11.34
N ASP A 268 10.27 -2.37 12.65
CA ASP A 268 9.83 -3.36 13.64
C ASP A 268 8.39 -3.83 13.38
N ALA A 269 7.57 -3.00 12.73
CA ALA A 269 6.24 -3.36 12.23
C ALA A 269 6.27 -4.17 10.91
N GLY A 270 7.45 -4.58 10.43
CA GLY A 270 7.63 -5.41 9.24
C GLY A 270 7.70 -4.66 7.91
N SER A 271 7.88 -3.34 7.91
CA SER A 271 7.94 -2.55 6.67
C SER A 271 9.32 -2.63 6.00
N ALA A 272 9.42 -3.35 4.88
CA ALA A 272 10.63 -3.40 4.05
C ALA A 272 11.06 -2.01 3.54
N LYS A 273 10.10 -1.11 3.28
CA LYS A 273 10.35 0.29 2.89
C LYS A 273 10.99 1.08 4.06
N ALA A 274 10.60 0.79 5.29
CA ALA A 274 11.19 1.41 6.47
C ALA A 274 12.60 0.89 6.74
N LEU A 275 12.84 -0.41 6.59
CA LEU A 275 14.18 -0.99 6.65
C LEU A 275 15.12 -0.36 5.61
N PHE A 276 14.65 -0.14 4.38
CA PHE A 276 15.44 0.57 3.36
C PHE A 276 15.74 2.02 3.75
N LEU A 277 14.75 2.76 4.27
CA LEU A 277 14.95 4.13 4.77
C LEU A 277 15.96 4.16 5.93
N LEU A 278 15.81 3.25 6.89
CA LEU A 278 16.68 3.10 8.05
C LEU A 278 18.13 2.79 7.62
N GLY A 279 18.31 1.90 6.64
CA GLY A 279 19.62 1.61 6.06
C GLY A 279 20.30 2.84 5.48
N GLY A 280 19.55 3.69 4.78
CA GLY A 280 20.04 4.97 4.25
C GLY A 280 20.39 5.96 5.34
N LEU A 281 19.54 6.10 6.35
CA LEU A 281 19.79 6.98 7.50
C LEU A 281 21.07 6.57 8.25
N LEU A 282 21.20 5.29 8.60
CA LEU A 282 22.32 4.78 9.37
C LEU A 282 23.62 4.82 8.57
N ALA A 283 23.64 4.26 7.36
CA ALA A 283 24.87 4.13 6.58
C ALA A 283 25.36 5.45 5.97
N GLU A 284 24.45 6.31 5.48
CA GLU A 284 24.85 7.49 4.70
C GLU A 284 24.76 8.80 5.48
N LYS A 285 23.93 8.87 6.53
CA LYS A 285 23.64 10.14 7.23
C LYS A 285 24.15 10.18 8.67
N LEU A 286 24.08 9.06 9.37
CA LEU A 286 24.43 8.97 10.81
C LEU A 286 25.79 8.28 11.05
N GLY A 287 26.48 7.83 10.00
CA GLY A 287 27.84 7.28 10.12
C GLY A 287 27.91 5.89 10.78
N ARG A 288 26.83 5.11 10.70
CA ARG A 288 26.70 3.75 11.26
C ARG A 288 26.52 2.73 10.12
N PRO A 289 27.56 2.49 9.30
CA PRO A 289 27.45 1.67 8.08
C PRO A 289 27.10 0.20 8.36
N ASP A 290 27.58 -0.39 9.45
CA ASP A 290 27.32 -1.80 9.77
C ASP A 290 25.83 -2.03 10.08
N GLU A 291 25.23 -1.19 10.93
CA GLU A 291 23.79 -1.27 11.21
C GLU A 291 22.95 -0.91 9.98
N GLY A 292 23.44 0.00 9.14
CA GLY A 292 22.78 0.32 7.88
C GLY A 292 22.81 -0.85 6.89
N GLU A 293 23.91 -1.61 6.84
CA GLU A 293 24.02 -2.85 6.06
C GLU A 293 23.03 -3.91 6.55
N GLU A 294 22.89 -4.08 7.87
CA GLU A 294 21.89 -4.99 8.44
C GLU A 294 20.46 -4.62 8.06
N ALA A 295 20.13 -3.32 8.10
CA ALA A 295 18.82 -2.83 7.68
C ALA A 295 18.59 -3.06 6.16
N TYR A 296 19.60 -2.83 5.32
CA TYR A 296 19.51 -3.16 3.89
C TYR A 296 19.36 -4.65 3.64
N ARG A 297 20.08 -5.50 4.39
CA ARG A 297 19.95 -6.95 4.32
C ARG A 297 18.52 -7.39 4.65
N GLY A 298 17.96 -6.91 5.76
CA GLY A 298 16.56 -7.22 6.12
C GLY A 298 15.56 -6.77 5.07
N ALA A 299 15.72 -5.57 4.49
CA ALA A 299 14.87 -5.10 3.40
C ALA A 299 15.05 -5.93 2.11
N ALA A 300 16.26 -6.39 1.81
CA ALA A 300 16.55 -7.26 0.67
C ALA A 300 15.94 -8.65 0.84
N GLU A 301 16.05 -9.25 2.03
CA GLU A 301 15.40 -10.51 2.40
C GLU A 301 13.87 -10.42 2.30
N ALA A 302 13.30 -9.24 2.58
CA ALA A 302 11.87 -8.94 2.38
C ALA A 302 11.48 -8.63 0.93
N GLY A 303 12.39 -8.81 -0.05
CA GLY A 303 12.08 -8.64 -1.47
C GLY A 303 12.05 -7.20 -1.96
N PHE A 304 12.72 -6.25 -1.28
CA PHE A 304 12.75 -4.85 -1.72
C PHE A 304 13.91 -4.61 -2.72
N PRO A 305 13.64 -4.36 -4.02
CA PRO A 305 14.69 -4.35 -5.05
C PRO A 305 15.78 -3.29 -4.83
N GLY A 306 15.36 -2.09 -4.42
CA GLY A 306 16.30 -1.01 -4.12
C GLY A 306 17.23 -1.31 -2.94
N ALA A 307 16.79 -2.14 -1.98
CA ALA A 307 17.62 -2.58 -0.86
C ALA A 307 18.59 -3.68 -1.27
N MET A 308 18.17 -4.61 -2.15
CA MET A 308 19.09 -5.60 -2.73
C MET A 308 20.28 -4.93 -3.41
N ARG A 309 20.02 -3.87 -4.19
CA ARG A 309 21.09 -3.07 -4.80
C ARG A 309 22.03 -2.44 -3.77
N ARG A 310 21.48 -1.80 -2.72
CA ARG A 310 22.31 -1.18 -1.67
C ARG A 310 23.11 -2.22 -0.88
N TYR A 311 22.49 -3.36 -0.55
CA TYR A 311 23.14 -4.46 0.16
C TYR A 311 24.24 -5.12 -0.69
N ALA A 312 23.99 -5.32 -1.98
CA ALA A 312 25.00 -5.82 -2.93
C ALA A 312 26.23 -4.90 -2.99
N MET A 313 26.04 -3.58 -3.02
CA MET A 313 27.15 -2.63 -2.95
C MET A 313 27.95 -2.72 -1.65
N CYS A 314 27.30 -3.03 -0.51
CA CYS A 314 28.01 -3.27 0.75
C CYS A 314 28.83 -4.57 0.69
N ARG A 315 28.26 -5.66 0.16
CA ARG A 315 28.97 -6.94 0.00
C ARG A 315 30.19 -6.84 -0.90
N ASP A 316 30.08 -6.13 -2.02
CA ASP A 316 31.19 -5.91 -2.96
C ASP A 316 32.35 -5.15 -2.30
N LYS A 317 32.04 -4.10 -1.53
CA LYS A 317 33.06 -3.37 -0.74
C LYS A 317 33.79 -4.26 0.28
N ARG A 318 33.16 -5.34 0.73
CA ARG A 318 33.73 -6.35 1.64
C ARG A 318 34.44 -7.49 0.89
N GLY A 319 34.51 -7.42 -0.44
CA GLY A 319 35.17 -8.41 -1.30
C GLY A 319 34.27 -9.56 -1.76
N ASP A 320 32.98 -9.57 -1.39
CA ASP A 320 32.03 -10.61 -1.81
C ASP A 320 31.32 -10.22 -3.11
N GLN A 321 32.11 -10.21 -4.18
CA GLN A 321 31.64 -9.79 -5.51
C GLN A 321 30.60 -10.76 -6.09
N GLU A 322 30.79 -12.06 -5.91
CA GLU A 322 29.84 -13.06 -6.40
C GLU A 322 28.46 -12.92 -5.72
N GLY A 323 28.45 -12.70 -4.41
CA GLY A 323 27.23 -12.42 -3.66
C GLY A 323 26.54 -11.13 -4.13
N ALA A 324 27.33 -10.08 -4.40
CA ALA A 324 26.81 -8.83 -4.94
C ALA A 324 26.17 -9.01 -6.32
N ILE A 325 26.82 -9.73 -7.24
CA ILE A 325 26.31 -10.00 -8.59
C ILE A 325 25.00 -10.78 -8.54
N ARG A 326 24.92 -11.83 -7.72
CA ARG A 326 23.68 -12.60 -7.54
C ARG A 326 22.52 -11.71 -7.09
N LEU A 327 22.75 -10.87 -6.08
CA LEU A 327 21.74 -9.93 -5.59
C LEU A 327 21.33 -8.90 -6.66
N MET A 328 22.27 -8.42 -7.48
CA MET A 328 21.98 -7.48 -8.56
C MET A 328 21.14 -8.10 -9.68
N HIS A 329 21.37 -9.38 -10.01
CA HIS A 329 20.47 -10.10 -10.92
C HIS A 329 19.06 -10.20 -10.35
N THR A 330 18.91 -10.61 -9.09
CA THR A 330 17.60 -10.68 -8.44
C THR A 330 16.91 -9.31 -8.37
N ALA A 331 17.66 -8.24 -8.07
CA ALA A 331 17.12 -6.88 -8.05
C ALA A 331 16.61 -6.47 -9.45
N LEU A 332 17.34 -6.80 -10.51
CA LEU A 332 16.94 -6.51 -11.88
C LEU A 332 15.70 -7.31 -12.31
N GLU A 333 15.64 -8.60 -11.96
CA GLU A 333 14.46 -9.44 -12.20
C GLU A 333 13.21 -8.88 -11.50
N GLN A 334 13.38 -8.23 -10.36
CA GLN A 334 12.32 -7.56 -9.61
C GLN A 334 12.09 -6.09 -10.03
N GLY A 335 12.71 -5.65 -11.12
CA GLY A 335 12.44 -4.36 -11.77
C GLY A 335 13.35 -3.20 -11.37
N ASP A 336 14.44 -3.43 -10.63
CA ASP A 336 15.45 -2.38 -10.38
C ASP A 336 16.42 -2.24 -11.56
N GLU A 337 16.05 -1.40 -12.53
CA GLU A 337 16.85 -1.13 -13.73
C GLU A 337 18.25 -0.54 -13.44
N GLN A 338 18.48 0.02 -12.25
CA GLN A 338 19.82 0.50 -11.88
C GLN A 338 20.78 -0.65 -11.55
N ALA A 339 20.28 -1.84 -11.24
CA ALA A 339 21.13 -3.01 -11.01
C ALA A 339 21.88 -3.41 -12.30
N ALA A 340 21.26 -3.21 -13.47
CA ALA A 340 21.92 -3.46 -14.77
C ALA A 340 23.13 -2.54 -14.99
N LEU A 341 23.09 -1.28 -14.50
CA LEU A 341 24.24 -0.39 -14.56
C LEU A 341 25.41 -0.94 -13.74
N TYR A 342 25.15 -1.47 -12.55
CA TYR A 342 26.19 -2.07 -11.71
C TYR A 342 26.82 -3.30 -12.38
N LEU A 343 26.00 -4.19 -12.96
CA LEU A 343 26.49 -5.34 -13.71
C LEU A 343 27.35 -4.90 -14.90
N ALA A 344 26.94 -3.86 -15.63
CA ALA A 344 27.72 -3.30 -16.73
C ALA A 344 29.09 -2.80 -16.29
N THR A 345 29.15 -2.01 -15.20
CA THR A 345 30.42 -1.52 -14.66
C THR A 345 31.32 -2.65 -14.17
N PHE A 346 30.75 -3.65 -13.50
CA PHE A 346 31.51 -4.82 -13.04
C PHE A 346 32.15 -5.59 -14.19
N HIS A 347 31.37 -5.87 -15.25
CA HIS A 347 31.90 -6.54 -16.44
C HIS A 347 32.95 -5.68 -17.16
N SER A 348 32.77 -4.36 -17.20
CA SER A 348 33.72 -3.44 -17.82
C SER A 348 35.06 -3.44 -17.09
N GLU A 349 35.04 -3.38 -15.75
CA GLU A 349 36.26 -3.39 -14.92
C GLU A 349 37.00 -4.73 -15.01
N ALA A 350 36.27 -5.83 -15.18
CA ALA A 350 36.86 -7.15 -15.39
C ALA A 350 37.33 -7.39 -16.84
N GLY A 351 37.31 -6.37 -17.72
CA GLY A 351 37.73 -6.48 -19.12
C GLY A 351 36.77 -7.27 -20.02
N ARG A 352 35.62 -7.69 -19.51
CA ARG A 352 34.54 -8.39 -20.24
C ARG A 352 33.68 -7.37 -20.98
N LEU A 353 34.29 -6.71 -21.96
CA LEU A 353 33.72 -5.52 -22.61
C LEU A 353 32.45 -5.82 -23.42
N ASP A 354 32.27 -7.04 -23.93
CA ASP A 354 31.06 -7.41 -24.67
C ASP A 354 29.87 -7.65 -23.74
N GLU A 355 30.09 -8.30 -22.60
CA GLU A 355 29.12 -8.40 -21.51
C GLU A 355 28.75 -7.00 -20.99
N ALA A 356 29.75 -6.15 -20.78
CA ALA A 356 29.55 -4.77 -20.32
C ALA A 356 28.68 -3.98 -21.29
N GLU A 357 28.97 -4.06 -22.60
CA GLU A 357 28.16 -3.42 -23.62
C GLU A 357 26.71 -3.92 -23.63
N ARG A 358 26.47 -5.24 -23.47
CA ARG A 358 25.10 -5.79 -23.40
C ARG A 358 24.32 -5.15 -22.24
N TRP A 359 24.92 -5.07 -21.06
CA TRP A 359 24.28 -4.49 -19.87
C TRP A 359 24.13 -2.96 -19.96
N TYR A 360 25.13 -2.26 -20.50
CA TYR A 360 25.03 -0.81 -20.73
C TYR A 360 23.91 -0.48 -21.71
N ARG A 361 23.78 -1.23 -22.80
CA ARG A 361 22.69 -1.07 -23.77
C ARG A 361 21.33 -1.35 -23.14
N HIS A 362 21.23 -2.39 -22.32
CA HIS A 362 20.00 -2.71 -21.59
C HIS A 362 19.57 -1.55 -20.67
N ALA A 363 20.46 -1.11 -19.77
CA ALA A 363 20.16 -0.03 -18.83
C ALA A 363 19.89 1.32 -19.54
N ALA A 364 20.64 1.63 -20.61
CA ALA A 364 20.42 2.83 -21.42
C ALA A 364 19.05 2.81 -22.12
N GLY A 365 18.65 1.66 -22.67
CA GLY A 365 17.34 1.47 -23.31
C GLY A 365 16.17 1.57 -22.32
N ARG A 366 16.41 1.28 -21.04
CA ARG A 366 15.45 1.42 -19.94
C ARG A 366 15.44 2.81 -19.30
N GLY A 367 16.15 3.76 -19.89
CA GLY A 367 16.10 5.16 -19.49
C GLY A 367 16.96 5.49 -18.27
N VAL A 368 17.96 4.68 -17.93
CA VAL A 368 18.94 5.02 -16.89
C VAL A 368 19.95 6.04 -17.44
N PRO A 369 19.92 7.34 -17.05
CA PRO A 369 20.74 8.36 -17.73
C PRO A 369 22.24 8.14 -17.53
N ARG A 370 22.64 7.72 -16.32
CA ARG A 370 24.04 7.37 -16.01
C ARG A 370 24.56 6.25 -16.91
N ALA A 371 23.72 5.28 -17.27
CA ALA A 371 24.12 4.17 -18.14
C ALA A 371 24.42 4.64 -19.57
N LYS A 372 23.64 5.59 -20.10
CA LYS A 372 23.91 6.22 -21.40
C LYS A 372 25.29 6.89 -21.43
N ARG A 373 25.67 7.61 -20.36
CA ARG A 373 27.01 8.21 -20.23
C ARG A 373 28.13 7.17 -20.23
N PHE A 374 28.02 6.13 -19.41
CA PHE A 374 29.04 5.07 -19.38
C PHE A 374 29.09 4.27 -20.69
N TYR A 375 27.95 4.04 -21.33
CA TYR A 375 27.89 3.37 -22.62
C TYR A 375 28.61 4.18 -23.71
N GLY A 376 28.33 5.49 -23.78
CA GLY A 376 29.00 6.40 -24.72
C GLY A 376 30.52 6.41 -24.53
N ARG A 377 31.00 6.38 -23.28
CA ARG A 377 32.44 6.27 -22.98
C ARG A 377 33.05 4.95 -23.47
N LEU A 378 32.34 3.82 -23.29
CA LEU A 378 32.79 2.52 -23.78
C LEU A 378 32.85 2.50 -25.33
N LEU A 379 31.86 3.07 -25.99
CA LEU A 379 31.80 3.19 -27.45
C LEU A 379 32.93 4.08 -27.99
N HIS A 380 33.20 5.21 -27.32
CA HIS A 380 34.31 6.10 -27.66
C HIS A 380 35.65 5.37 -27.55
N ALA A 381 35.87 4.61 -26.47
CA ALA A 381 37.08 3.79 -26.30
C ALA A 381 37.22 2.69 -27.37
N ARG A 382 36.10 2.19 -27.92
CA ARG A 382 36.06 1.22 -29.04
C ARG A 382 36.14 1.89 -30.42
N GLY A 383 36.26 3.21 -30.51
CA GLY A 383 36.31 3.95 -31.78
C GLY A 383 34.97 4.10 -32.49
N ARG A 384 33.85 3.73 -31.87
CA ARG A 384 32.49 3.87 -32.42
C ARG A 384 31.95 5.28 -32.13
N LEU A 385 32.57 6.27 -32.76
CA LEU A 385 32.43 7.68 -32.40
C LEU A 385 31.00 8.23 -32.60
N ASP A 386 30.34 7.90 -33.70
CA ASP A 386 28.97 8.40 -33.97
C ASP A 386 27.95 7.83 -32.97
N GLU A 387 28.07 6.55 -32.62
CA GLU A 387 27.21 5.92 -31.61
C GLU A 387 27.50 6.46 -30.21
N ALA A 388 28.77 6.73 -29.89
CA ALA A 388 29.17 7.38 -28.65
C ALA A 388 28.54 8.77 -28.53
N GLU A 389 28.48 9.54 -29.62
CA GLU A 389 27.91 10.89 -29.66
C GLU A 389 26.41 10.84 -29.36
N GLN A 390 25.71 9.90 -29.99
CA GLN A 390 24.29 9.69 -29.77
C GLN A 390 23.99 9.40 -28.29
N GLN A 391 24.74 8.49 -27.66
CA GLN A 391 24.52 8.12 -26.26
C GLN A 391 24.86 9.27 -25.29
N LEU A 392 25.95 10.00 -25.53
CA LEU A 392 26.36 11.11 -24.66
C LEU A 392 25.41 12.32 -24.77
N ARG A 393 24.89 12.61 -25.97
CA ARG A 393 23.82 13.62 -26.14
C ARG A 393 22.53 13.21 -25.45
N ALA A 394 22.14 11.94 -25.57
CA ALA A 394 20.95 11.42 -24.90
C ALA A 394 21.10 11.49 -23.36
N ALA A 395 22.28 11.19 -22.82
CA ALA A 395 22.54 11.32 -21.39
C ALA A 395 22.41 12.78 -20.90
N ALA A 396 22.95 13.74 -21.65
CA ALA A 396 22.84 15.16 -21.31
C ALA A 396 21.39 15.67 -21.41
N ALA A 397 20.64 15.24 -22.43
CA ALA A 397 19.23 15.57 -22.59
C ALA A 397 18.37 15.03 -21.42
N ASP A 398 18.72 13.86 -20.89
CA ASP A 398 18.09 13.28 -19.69
C ASP A 398 18.58 13.90 -18.36
N GLY A 399 19.42 14.94 -18.42
CA GLY A 399 19.88 15.70 -17.25
C GLY A 399 21.18 15.20 -16.60
N ASP A 400 21.90 14.23 -17.19
CA ASP A 400 23.24 13.83 -16.70
C ASP A 400 24.29 14.87 -17.16
N ARG A 401 24.44 15.94 -16.39
CA ARG A 401 25.41 17.03 -16.65
C ARG A 401 26.85 16.55 -16.72
N GLU A 402 27.16 15.43 -16.08
CA GLU A 402 28.50 14.85 -16.12
C GLU A 402 28.82 14.19 -17.46
N ALA A 403 27.87 14.12 -18.40
CA ALA A 403 28.11 13.65 -19.77
C ALA A 403 28.80 14.71 -20.65
N GLU A 404 28.64 16.00 -20.34
CA GLU A 404 29.11 17.12 -21.16
C GLU A 404 30.64 17.13 -21.41
N PRO A 405 31.51 16.87 -20.41
CA PRO A 405 32.95 16.85 -20.63
C PRO A 405 33.37 15.72 -21.59
N TYR A 406 32.70 14.57 -21.52
CA TYR A 406 32.96 13.43 -22.40
C TYR A 406 32.46 13.70 -23.82
N LEU A 407 31.29 14.35 -23.95
CA LEU A 407 30.76 14.74 -25.25
C LEU A 407 31.69 15.74 -25.94
N ARG A 408 32.20 16.75 -25.22
CA ARG A 408 33.16 17.72 -25.78
C ARG A 408 34.41 17.03 -26.33
N ARG A 409 35.02 16.16 -25.53
CA ARG A 409 36.21 15.40 -25.94
C ARG A 409 35.94 14.53 -27.18
N LEU A 410 34.77 13.88 -27.23
CA LEU A 410 34.37 13.07 -28.37
C LEU A 410 34.21 13.90 -29.65
N LEU A 411 33.61 15.09 -29.55
CA LEU A 411 33.42 15.99 -30.69
C LEU A 411 34.77 16.48 -31.25
N GLU A 412 35.75 16.77 -30.39
CA GLU A 412 37.11 17.10 -30.82
C GLU A 412 37.76 15.94 -31.59
N ASP A 413 37.57 14.69 -31.14
CA ASP A 413 38.09 13.50 -31.81
C ASP A 413 37.39 13.24 -33.16
N LEU A 414 36.08 13.48 -33.24
CA LEU A 414 35.29 13.43 -34.48
C LEU A 414 35.74 14.48 -35.50
N GLU A 415 36.02 15.71 -35.06
CA GLU A 415 36.55 16.77 -35.92
C GLU A 415 37.93 16.41 -36.48
N ARG A 416 38.80 15.81 -35.66
CA ARG A 416 40.12 15.32 -36.10
C ARG A 416 40.00 14.21 -37.14
N THR A 417 39.12 13.23 -36.93
CA THR A 417 38.93 12.13 -37.88
C THR A 417 38.32 12.60 -39.20
N ARG A 418 37.35 13.52 -39.16
CA ARG A 418 36.78 14.15 -40.36
C ARG A 418 37.82 15.00 -41.11
N GLY A 419 38.65 15.75 -40.38
CA GLY A 419 39.75 16.53 -40.95
C GLY A 419 40.82 15.68 -41.64
N GLN A 420 41.13 14.50 -41.11
CA GLN A 420 42.07 13.54 -41.72
C GLN A 420 41.50 12.88 -42.98
N GLN A 421 40.22 12.48 -42.99
CA GLN A 421 39.56 11.91 -44.17
C GLN A 421 39.46 12.91 -45.35
N VAL A 422 39.36 14.21 -45.08
CA VAL A 422 39.35 15.26 -46.11
C VAL A 422 40.74 15.49 -46.72
N GLN A 423 41.82 15.23 -45.97
CA GLN A 423 43.20 15.32 -46.47
C GLN A 423 43.65 14.09 -47.27
N GLU A 424 43.09 12.91 -47.01
CA GLU A 424 43.41 11.66 -47.72
C GLU A 424 42.61 11.40 -49.00
N GLN A 425 41.61 12.22 -49.34
CA GLN A 425 40.97 12.15 -50.65
C GLN A 425 41.98 12.57 -51.75
N PRO A 426 42.35 11.68 -52.70
CA PRO A 426 43.26 12.06 -53.76
C PRO A 426 42.62 13.17 -54.58
N ARG A 427 43.32 14.30 -54.72
CA ARG A 427 42.93 15.40 -55.61
C ARG A 427 42.59 14.85 -56.99
N GLN A 428 41.31 14.66 -57.27
CA GLN A 428 40.84 14.28 -58.60
C GLN A 428 41.38 15.32 -59.58
N GLN A 429 42.11 14.82 -60.57
CA GLN A 429 42.76 15.60 -61.60
C GLN A 429 41.74 16.54 -62.25
N ARG A 430 42.03 17.85 -62.21
CA ARG A 430 41.32 18.83 -63.03
C ARG A 430 41.51 18.44 -64.51
N PRO A 431 40.45 18.33 -65.32
CA PRO A 431 40.61 18.14 -66.75
C PRO A 431 41.26 19.38 -67.34
N ARG A 432 42.43 19.21 -67.97
CA ARG A 432 43.02 20.23 -68.82
C ARG A 432 42.24 20.30 -70.13
N GLY A 433 41.72 21.49 -70.39
CA GLY A 433 41.53 22.01 -71.74
C GLY A 433 40.14 21.80 -72.32
N TRP A 434 39.42 22.92 -72.47
CA TRP A 434 38.58 23.14 -73.64
C TRP A 434 38.68 24.63 -74.03
N LYS A 435 39.50 24.88 -75.05
CA LYS A 435 39.41 26.07 -75.89
C LYS A 435 38.29 25.81 -76.89
N GLY A 436 37.39 26.76 -77.09
CA GLY A 436 36.69 26.81 -78.37
C GLY A 436 35.39 27.59 -78.45
N TRP A 437 35.53 28.79 -79.03
CA TRP A 437 34.60 29.43 -79.98
C TRP A 437 33.39 30.25 -79.48
N MET A 438 33.50 31.55 -79.83
CA MET A 438 32.40 32.47 -80.11
C MET A 438 31.42 31.89 -81.14
N ARG A 439 30.13 32.23 -81.04
CA ARG A 439 29.47 33.07 -82.07
C ARG A 439 28.14 33.63 -81.58
N LYS A 440 27.91 34.89 -81.98
CA LYS A 440 26.66 35.66 -81.85
C LYS A 440 25.49 35.00 -82.56
N GLY A 441 24.30 35.26 -82.02
CA GLY A 441 22.99 35.15 -82.65
C GLY A 441 22.00 35.85 -81.75
#